data_AF-A0A6L4ALL5-F1
#
_entry.id   AF-A0A6L4ALL5-F1
#
_cell.length_a   1.000
_cell.length_b   1.000
_cell.length_c   1.000
_cell.angle_alpha   90.00
_cell.angle_beta   90.00
_cell.angle_gamma   90.00
#
_symmetry.space_group_name_H-M   'P 1'
#
loop_
_entity.id
_entity.type
_entity.pdbx_description
1 polymer ?
#
loop_
_entity_poly.entity_id
_entity_poly.type
_entity_poly.pdbx_seq_one_letter_code
_entity_poly.pdbx_strand_id
1 'polypeptide(L)'
;MDDITKILSFEVKKEIADRYFGFRKRIEDDKGLYEQRLTASSLELESSIGFDLIRIYILLQDKGIIDRFIRLVGLPQEFFYDPYFVQSPSIRRRIFSGRKLKGWTKRSRFRNMFLDIYKSLAVHIEEYHRTLSDLTEEQETIREQINLFYRKNDIDTIMSFIRRLDNPDPGHSEFLESGAIDAGQHGLDEKMRLHPPLPACDLLPTITPLPPFEQIHSDLMHIIDEAYKIPRTWRLRDEVRQLT
;
A
#
# COMPACT_ATOMS: atom_id res chain seq x y z
N MET A 1 52.19 10.66 -24.99
CA MET A 1 51.45 11.35 -23.89
C MET A 1 49.95 11.14 -24.05
N ASP A 2 49.41 11.17 -25.27
CA ASP A 2 47.98 10.95 -25.56
C ASP A 2 47.38 9.63 -25.04
N ASP A 3 48.10 8.51 -25.10
CA ASP A 3 47.55 7.21 -24.68
C ASP A 3 47.29 7.12 -23.17
N ILE A 4 48.15 7.74 -22.36
CA ILE A 4 47.99 7.77 -20.89
C ILE A 4 46.77 8.63 -20.52
N THR A 5 46.59 9.78 -21.17
CA THR A 5 45.44 10.66 -20.94
C THR A 5 44.13 10.01 -21.37
N LYS A 6 44.12 9.23 -22.47
CA LYS A 6 42.96 8.47 -22.92
C LYS A 6 42.59 7.34 -21.94
N ILE A 7 43.58 6.59 -21.46
CA ILE A 7 43.36 5.51 -20.48
C ILE A 7 42.82 6.09 -19.16
N LEU A 8 43.42 7.18 -18.65
CA LEU A 8 42.94 7.87 -17.44
C LEU A 8 41.53 8.43 -17.61
N SER A 9 41.22 9.03 -18.76
CA SER A 9 39.87 9.55 -19.04
C SER A 9 38.83 8.43 -19.12
N PHE A 10 39.18 7.30 -19.71
CA PHE A 10 38.32 6.12 -19.76
C PHE A 10 38.06 5.55 -18.36
N GLU A 11 39.09 5.45 -17.52
CA GLU A 11 38.98 4.93 -16.16
C GLU A 11 38.11 5.83 -15.27
N VAL A 12 38.30 7.15 -15.35
CA VAL A 12 37.45 8.13 -14.63
C VAL A 12 36.01 8.07 -15.10
N LYS A 13 35.74 7.97 -16.42
CA LYS A 13 34.37 7.82 -16.93
C LYS A 13 33.72 6.53 -16.44
N LYS A 14 34.46 5.43 -16.45
CA LYS A 14 33.99 4.14 -15.96
C LYS A 14 33.64 4.21 -14.47
N GLU A 15 34.51 4.79 -13.65
CA GLU A 15 34.26 4.95 -12.21
C GLU A 15 33.01 5.82 -11.94
N ILE A 16 32.86 6.93 -12.66
CA ILE A 16 31.69 7.80 -12.55
C ILE A 16 30.41 7.05 -12.97
N ALA A 17 30.46 6.31 -14.08
CA ALA A 17 29.34 5.53 -14.58
C ALA A 17 28.94 4.42 -13.60
N ASP A 18 29.91 3.63 -13.13
CA ASP A 18 29.69 2.54 -12.17
C ASP A 18 29.08 3.06 -10.87
N ARG A 19 29.55 4.22 -10.39
CA ARG A 19 28.98 4.89 -9.23
C ARG A 19 27.54 5.34 -9.50
N TYR A 20 27.31 6.09 -10.56
CA TYR A 20 25.99 6.62 -10.90
C TYR A 20 24.95 5.51 -11.10
N PHE A 21 25.24 4.52 -11.96
CA PHE A 21 24.33 3.41 -12.26
C PHE A 21 24.18 2.47 -11.07
N GLY A 22 25.23 2.29 -10.25
CA GLY A 22 25.14 1.51 -9.01
C GLY A 22 24.20 2.13 -7.98
N PHE A 23 24.27 3.45 -7.75
CA PHE A 23 23.34 4.15 -6.86
C PHE A 23 21.92 4.18 -7.43
N ARG A 24 21.78 4.44 -8.73
CA ARG A 24 20.48 4.44 -9.40
C ARG A 24 19.79 3.08 -9.29
N LYS A 25 20.50 1.99 -9.58
CA LYS A 25 19.96 0.64 -9.48
C LYS A 25 19.43 0.35 -8.08
N ARG A 26 20.16 0.74 -7.03
CA ARG A 26 19.71 0.56 -5.64
C ARG A 26 18.39 1.30 -5.38
N ILE A 27 18.27 2.54 -5.82
CA ILE A 27 17.04 3.33 -5.67
C ILE A 27 15.87 2.70 -6.45
N GLU A 28 16.13 2.20 -7.65
CA GLU A 28 15.11 1.50 -8.45
C GLU A 28 14.68 0.18 -7.81
N ASP A 29 15.62 -0.59 -7.25
CA ASP A 29 15.34 -1.82 -6.49
C ASP A 29 14.49 -1.50 -5.24
N ASP A 30 14.86 -0.49 -4.45
CA ASP A 30 14.12 -0.04 -3.26
C ASP A 30 12.70 0.42 -3.63
N LYS A 31 12.55 1.17 -4.74
CA LYS A 31 11.24 1.57 -5.26
C LYS A 31 10.39 0.37 -5.68
N GLY A 32 10.99 -0.60 -6.36
CA GLY A 32 10.29 -1.82 -6.78
C GLY A 32 9.79 -2.64 -5.58
N LEU A 33 10.60 -2.74 -4.52
CA LEU A 33 10.20 -3.39 -3.27
C LEU A 33 9.04 -2.65 -2.58
N TYR A 34 9.10 -1.32 -2.53
CA TYR A 34 8.04 -0.48 -2.00
C TYR A 34 6.71 -0.71 -2.75
N GLU A 35 6.72 -0.68 -4.09
CA GLU A 35 5.52 -0.89 -4.91
C GLU A 35 4.93 -2.31 -4.74
N GLN A 36 5.78 -3.33 -4.61
CA GLN A 36 5.35 -4.70 -4.31
C GLN A 36 4.68 -4.79 -2.94
N ARG A 37 5.26 -4.18 -1.91
CA ARG A 37 4.68 -4.16 -0.57
C ARG A 37 3.35 -3.41 -0.56
N LEU A 38 3.27 -2.27 -1.23
CA LEU A 38 2.03 -1.51 -1.36
C LEU A 38 0.90 -2.36 -1.96
N THR A 39 1.20 -3.10 -3.03
CA THR A 39 0.25 -4.01 -3.68
C THR A 39 -0.18 -5.13 -2.73
N ALA A 40 0.77 -5.75 -2.03
CA ALA A 40 0.48 -6.80 -1.05
C ALA A 40 -0.38 -6.28 0.11
N SER A 41 -0.09 -5.08 0.63
CA SER A 41 -0.86 -4.44 1.69
C SER A 41 -2.29 -4.10 1.25
N SER A 42 -2.49 -3.67 0.00
CA SER A 42 -3.84 -3.47 -0.54
C SER A 42 -4.65 -4.78 -0.58
N LEU A 43 -4.03 -5.88 -1.00
CA LEU A 43 -4.68 -7.19 -1.04
C LEU A 43 -4.97 -7.73 0.36
N GLU A 44 -4.06 -7.52 1.30
CA GLU A 44 -4.23 -7.90 2.70
C GLU A 44 -5.36 -7.11 3.35
N LEU A 45 -5.45 -5.80 3.08
CA LEU A 45 -6.57 -4.95 3.51
C LEU A 45 -7.91 -5.52 3.04
N GLU A 46 -8.06 -5.79 1.74
CA GLU A 46 -9.30 -6.32 1.16
C GLU A 46 -9.67 -7.69 1.76
N SER A 47 -8.67 -8.55 1.96
CA SER A 47 -8.92 -9.93 2.43
C SER A 47 -9.14 -10.02 3.94
N SER A 48 -8.46 -9.22 4.76
CA SER A 48 -8.57 -9.27 6.22
C SER A 48 -9.73 -8.39 6.72
N ILE A 49 -9.60 -7.07 6.55
CA ILE A 49 -10.57 -6.06 6.98
C ILE A 49 -11.87 -6.24 6.20
N GLY A 50 -11.79 -6.38 4.87
CA GLY A 50 -12.97 -6.58 4.03
C GLY A 50 -13.78 -7.82 4.44
N PHE A 51 -13.13 -8.97 4.69
CA PHE A 51 -13.87 -10.16 5.13
C PHE A 51 -14.47 -10.01 6.53
N ASP A 52 -13.79 -9.36 7.47
CA ASP A 52 -14.37 -9.14 8.80
C ASP A 52 -15.56 -8.17 8.77
N LEU A 53 -15.50 -7.12 7.96
CA LEU A 53 -16.64 -6.22 7.72
C LEU A 53 -17.81 -6.96 7.06
N ILE A 54 -17.55 -7.77 6.03
CA ILE A 54 -18.60 -8.55 5.37
C ILE A 54 -19.26 -9.52 6.37
N ARG A 55 -18.48 -10.18 7.24
CA ARG A 55 -19.04 -11.02 8.32
C ARG A 55 -19.97 -10.23 9.22
N ILE A 56 -19.55 -9.04 9.65
CA ILE A 56 -20.37 -8.16 10.47
C ILE A 56 -21.65 -7.78 9.74
N TYR A 57 -21.58 -7.38 8.47
CA TYR A 57 -22.76 -7.01 7.68
C TYR A 57 -23.73 -8.18 7.50
N ILE A 58 -23.23 -9.39 7.26
CA ILE A 58 -24.06 -10.59 7.20
C ILE A 58 -24.73 -10.88 8.56
N LEU A 59 -24.02 -10.67 9.68
CA LEU A 59 -24.60 -10.84 11.01
C LEU A 59 -25.64 -9.77 11.32
N LEU A 60 -25.42 -8.51 10.92
CA LEU A 60 -26.35 -7.41 11.17
C LEU A 60 -27.59 -7.47 10.27
N GLN A 61 -27.43 -7.92 9.02
CA GLN A 61 -28.46 -8.18 8.00
C GLN A 61 -29.28 -6.97 7.53
N ASP A 62 -29.62 -6.05 8.42
CA ASP A 62 -30.41 -4.85 8.17
C ASP A 62 -29.54 -3.63 7.93
N LYS A 63 -29.81 -2.87 6.85
CA LYS A 63 -29.03 -1.67 6.49
C LYS A 63 -29.06 -0.62 7.61
N GLY A 64 -30.21 -0.42 8.26
CA GLY A 64 -30.32 0.56 9.35
C GLY A 64 -29.47 0.19 10.57
N ILE A 65 -29.34 -1.10 10.88
CA ILE A 65 -28.44 -1.59 11.94
C ILE A 65 -26.97 -1.45 11.51
N ILE A 66 -26.64 -1.79 10.25
CA ILE A 66 -25.29 -1.64 9.69
C ILE A 66 -24.84 -0.18 9.76
N ASP A 67 -25.70 0.77 9.34
CA ASP A 67 -25.38 2.19 9.37
C ASP A 67 -25.15 2.69 10.81
N ARG A 68 -25.90 2.17 11.79
CA ARG A 68 -25.66 2.47 13.22
C ARG A 68 -24.32 1.92 13.69
N PHE A 69 -23.97 0.70 13.30
CA PHE A 69 -22.67 0.11 13.62
C PHE A 69 -21.54 0.95 13.02
N ILE A 70 -21.60 1.29 11.72
CA ILE A 70 -20.57 2.07 11.03
C ILE A 70 -20.39 3.45 11.66
N ARG A 71 -21.48 4.13 12.01
CA ARG A 71 -21.42 5.39 12.77
C ARG A 71 -20.82 5.22 14.16
N LEU A 72 -21.19 4.16 14.87
CA LEU A 72 -20.65 3.88 16.22
C LEU A 72 -19.14 3.67 16.19
N VAL A 73 -18.63 3.00 15.16
CA VAL A 73 -17.19 2.70 15.04
C VAL A 73 -16.38 3.75 14.29
N GLY A 74 -17.02 4.80 13.75
CA GLY A 74 -16.34 5.89 13.05
C GLY A 74 -15.79 5.53 11.65
N LEU A 75 -16.34 4.49 11.01
CA LEU A 75 -15.97 4.12 9.64
C LEU A 75 -16.74 4.97 8.60
N PRO A 76 -16.18 5.19 7.39
CA PRO A 76 -16.89 5.87 6.32
C PRO A 76 -18.22 5.19 5.97
N GLN A 77 -19.23 5.96 5.54
CA GLN A 77 -20.49 5.38 5.06
C GLN A 77 -20.24 4.48 3.84
N GLU A 78 -20.98 3.37 3.77
CA GLU A 78 -20.91 2.37 2.70
C GLU A 78 -19.53 1.69 2.52
N PHE A 79 -18.65 1.80 3.51
CA PHE A 79 -17.33 1.17 3.48
C PHE A 79 -17.44 -0.35 3.32
N PHE A 80 -17.00 -0.89 2.17
CA PHE A 80 -17.11 -2.31 1.81
C PHE A 80 -18.54 -2.88 1.84
N TYR A 81 -19.58 -2.05 1.75
CA TYR A 81 -20.96 -2.54 1.74
C TYR A 81 -21.41 -2.88 0.31
N ASP A 82 -21.72 -4.16 0.08
CA ASP A 82 -22.46 -4.61 -1.09
C ASP A 82 -23.71 -5.39 -0.63
N PRO A 83 -24.93 -4.99 -1.04
CA PRO A 83 -26.15 -5.74 -0.76
C PRO A 83 -26.06 -7.24 -1.12
N TYR A 84 -25.29 -7.59 -2.15
CA TYR A 84 -25.09 -8.95 -2.62
C TYR A 84 -24.39 -9.85 -1.58
N PHE A 85 -23.52 -9.30 -0.74
CA PHE A 85 -22.84 -10.06 0.31
C PHE A 85 -23.81 -10.65 1.35
N VAL A 86 -24.89 -9.92 1.66
CA VAL A 86 -25.90 -10.36 2.63
C VAL A 86 -26.81 -11.44 2.03
N GLN A 87 -27.01 -11.41 0.71
CA GLN A 87 -27.94 -12.29 0.01
C GLN A 87 -27.31 -13.61 -0.43
N SER A 88 -26.01 -13.61 -0.79
CA SER A 88 -25.34 -14.76 -1.40
C SER A 88 -24.99 -15.88 -0.40
N PRO A 89 -25.55 -17.10 -0.54
CA PRO A 89 -25.22 -18.22 0.34
C PRO A 89 -23.79 -18.74 0.18
N SER A 90 -23.20 -18.67 -1.01
CA SER A 90 -21.84 -19.15 -1.28
C SER A 90 -20.79 -18.25 -0.62
N ILE A 91 -21.00 -16.94 -0.68
CA ILE A 91 -20.15 -15.94 0.00
C ILE A 91 -20.21 -16.16 1.51
N ARG A 92 -21.42 -16.31 2.06
CA ARG A 92 -21.60 -16.56 3.50
C ARG A 92 -20.84 -17.81 3.97
N ARG A 93 -20.99 -18.95 3.28
CA ARG A 93 -20.26 -20.18 3.63
C ARG A 93 -18.75 -19.98 3.61
N ARG A 94 -18.23 -19.39 2.52
CA ARG A 94 -16.79 -19.16 2.35
C ARG A 94 -16.23 -18.33 3.51
N ILE A 95 -16.95 -17.26 3.86
CA ILE A 95 -16.50 -16.27 4.83
C ILE A 95 -16.58 -16.77 6.28
N PHE A 96 -17.56 -17.60 6.65
CA PHE A 96 -17.67 -18.17 8.01
C PHE A 96 -16.94 -19.50 8.19
N SER A 97 -16.39 -20.08 7.12
CA SER A 97 -15.66 -21.35 7.18
C SER A 97 -14.45 -21.28 8.14
N GLY A 98 -14.20 -22.35 8.89
CA GLY A 98 -13.06 -22.46 9.83
C GLY A 98 -13.17 -21.67 11.14
N ARG A 99 -14.19 -20.82 11.34
CA ARG A 99 -14.40 -20.11 12.61
C ARG A 99 -14.90 -21.06 13.71
N LYS A 100 -14.61 -20.76 14.98
CA LYS A 100 -15.07 -21.57 16.13
C LYS A 100 -16.30 -20.93 16.77
N LEU A 101 -17.38 -21.69 16.89
CA LEU A 101 -18.57 -21.25 17.63
C LEU A 101 -18.39 -21.49 19.12
N LYS A 102 -18.40 -20.41 19.90
CA LYS A 102 -18.32 -20.45 21.38
C LYS A 102 -19.66 -20.07 22.00
N GLY A 103 -20.08 -20.79 23.04
CA GLY A 103 -21.26 -20.45 23.83
C GLY A 103 -22.36 -21.52 23.79
N TRP A 104 -23.14 -21.55 24.87
CA TRP A 104 -24.12 -22.61 25.13
C TRP A 104 -25.44 -22.36 24.39
N THR A 105 -25.93 -21.12 24.43
CA THR A 105 -27.21 -20.73 23.80
C THR A 105 -27.00 -20.22 22.37
N LYS A 106 -28.07 -20.21 21.55
CA LYS A 106 -28.02 -19.62 20.19
C LYS A 106 -27.64 -18.13 20.25
N ARG A 107 -28.20 -17.38 21.20
CA ARG A 107 -27.90 -15.95 21.43
C ARG A 107 -26.45 -15.74 21.84
N SER A 108 -25.93 -16.54 22.78
CA SER A 108 -24.53 -16.44 23.22
C SER A 108 -23.56 -16.75 22.07
N ARG A 109 -23.83 -17.76 21.25
CA ARG A 109 -23.03 -18.06 20.05
C ARG A 109 -22.99 -16.93 19.04
N PHE A 110 -24.13 -16.29 18.80
CA PHE A 110 -24.22 -15.14 17.90
C PHE A 110 -23.40 -13.95 18.42
N ARG A 111 -23.60 -13.58 19.71
CA ARG A 111 -22.84 -12.51 20.35
C ARG A 111 -21.34 -12.78 20.32
N ASN A 112 -20.92 -13.96 20.76
CA ASN A 112 -19.50 -14.31 20.80
C ASN A 112 -18.86 -14.31 19.40
N MET A 113 -19.57 -14.79 18.37
CA MET A 113 -19.09 -14.72 16.99
C MET A 113 -18.88 -13.27 16.56
N PHE A 114 -19.88 -12.40 16.80
CA PHE A 114 -19.76 -10.98 16.46
C PHE A 114 -18.57 -10.33 17.16
N LEU A 115 -18.42 -10.55 18.47
CA LEU A 115 -17.32 -9.98 19.25
C LEU A 115 -15.95 -10.50 18.81
N ASP A 116 -15.84 -11.80 18.50
CA ASP A 116 -14.60 -12.39 17.99
C ASP A 116 -14.22 -11.74 16.64
N ILE A 117 -15.20 -11.48 15.77
CA ILE A 117 -14.97 -10.78 14.48
C ILE A 117 -14.61 -9.30 14.71
N TYR A 118 -15.28 -8.60 15.62
CA TYR A 118 -14.97 -7.21 15.92
C TYR A 118 -13.55 -7.04 16.47
N LYS A 119 -13.11 -7.97 17.33
CA LYS A 119 -11.72 -7.99 17.83
C LYS A 119 -10.72 -8.29 16.71
N SER A 120 -11.03 -9.26 15.84
CA SER A 120 -10.25 -9.58 14.63
C SER A 120 -10.09 -8.35 13.74
N LEU A 121 -11.19 -7.63 13.49
CA LEU A 121 -11.22 -6.40 12.71
C LEU A 121 -10.34 -5.30 13.34
N ALA A 122 -10.42 -5.11 14.66
CA ALA A 122 -9.60 -4.13 15.37
C ALA A 122 -8.10 -4.43 15.25
N VAL A 123 -7.72 -5.69 15.38
CA VAL A 123 -6.33 -6.13 15.18
C VAL A 123 -5.88 -5.88 13.75
N HIS A 124 -6.67 -6.28 12.74
CA HIS A 124 -6.31 -6.08 11.33
C HIS A 124 -6.22 -4.59 10.96
N ILE A 125 -7.08 -3.72 11.51
CA ILE A 125 -6.99 -2.27 11.30
C ILE A 125 -5.72 -1.71 11.96
N GLU A 126 -5.37 -2.17 13.16
CA GLU A 126 -4.13 -1.76 13.82
C GLU A 126 -2.89 -2.21 13.04
N GLU A 127 -2.87 -3.46 12.57
CA GLU A 127 -1.81 -4.00 11.71
C GLU A 127 -1.70 -3.21 10.41
N TYR A 128 -2.83 -2.87 9.78
CA TYR A 128 -2.86 -2.01 8.61
C TYR A 128 -2.24 -0.64 8.86
N HIS A 129 -2.55 0.00 9.99
CA HIS A 129 -1.96 1.29 10.36
C HIS A 129 -0.45 1.20 10.55
N ARG A 130 0.05 0.12 11.16
CA ARG A 130 1.48 -0.12 11.31
C ARG A 130 2.15 -0.27 9.94
N THR A 131 1.60 -1.11 9.08
CA THR A 131 2.10 -1.29 7.71
C THR A 131 2.08 0.00 6.91
N LEU A 132 1.03 0.82 7.04
CA LEU A 132 0.95 2.14 6.39
C LEU A 132 2.03 3.10 6.92
N SER A 133 2.32 3.08 8.21
CA SER A 133 3.40 3.85 8.82
C SER A 133 4.76 3.42 8.25
N ASP A 134 5.04 2.11 8.24
CA ASP A 134 6.29 1.56 7.70
C ASP A 134 6.49 1.93 6.23
N LEU A 135 5.44 1.80 5.40
CA LEU A 135 5.46 2.21 4.00
C LEU A 135 5.71 3.72 3.84
N THR A 136 5.19 4.54 4.74
CA THR A 136 5.42 5.99 4.72
C THR A 136 6.88 6.32 5.05
N GLU A 137 7.47 5.63 6.03
CA GLU A 137 8.89 5.77 6.38
C GLU A 137 9.82 5.30 5.25
N GLU A 138 9.47 4.21 4.58
CA GLU A 138 10.19 3.71 3.39
C GLU A 138 10.14 4.71 2.24
N GLN A 139 8.97 5.28 1.98
CA GLN A 139 8.79 6.30 0.94
C GLN A 139 9.63 7.55 1.23
N GLU A 140 9.66 8.00 2.49
CA GLU A 140 10.51 9.11 2.92
C GLU A 140 12.00 8.77 2.74
N THR A 141 12.42 7.56 3.13
CA THR A 141 13.79 7.09 2.96
C THR A 141 14.20 7.10 1.49
N ILE A 142 13.37 6.57 0.58
CA ILE A 142 13.62 6.58 -0.86
C ILE A 142 13.71 8.03 -1.37
N ARG A 143 12.84 8.92 -0.90
CA ARG A 143 12.86 10.34 -1.26
C ARG A 143 14.16 11.01 -0.83
N GLU A 144 14.63 10.75 0.39
CA GLU A 144 15.91 11.25 0.88
C GLU A 144 17.09 10.68 0.08
N GLN A 145 17.07 9.38 -0.25
CA GLN A 145 18.09 8.77 -1.10
C GLN A 145 18.15 9.42 -2.48
N ILE A 146 17.01 9.71 -3.10
CA ILE A 146 16.93 10.42 -4.39
C ILE A 146 17.50 11.84 -4.25
N ASN A 147 17.15 12.56 -3.18
CA ASN A 147 17.70 13.89 -2.92
C ASN A 147 19.23 13.85 -2.72
N LEU A 148 19.74 12.87 -1.97
CA LEU A 148 21.18 12.66 -1.80
C LEU A 148 21.86 12.26 -3.11
N PHE A 149 21.19 11.47 -3.94
CA PHE A 149 21.67 11.10 -5.27
C PHE A 149 21.88 12.32 -6.13
N TYR A 150 20.90 13.24 -6.20
CA TYR A 150 21.03 14.48 -6.94
C TYR A 150 22.08 15.44 -6.37
N ARG A 151 22.22 15.51 -5.04
CA ARG A 151 23.27 16.34 -4.40
C ARG A 151 24.69 15.81 -4.65
N LYS A 152 24.87 14.48 -4.63
CA LYS A 152 26.19 13.84 -4.80
C LYS A 152 26.57 13.60 -6.25
N ASN A 153 25.58 13.47 -7.12
CA ASN A 153 25.74 13.25 -8.55
C ASN A 153 24.94 14.35 -9.27
N ASP A 154 25.49 15.56 -9.27
CA ASP A 154 24.97 16.61 -10.11
C ASP A 154 25.21 16.18 -11.57
N ILE A 155 24.13 15.69 -12.20
CA ILE A 155 24.15 15.13 -13.55
C ILE A 155 24.64 16.19 -14.53
N ASP A 156 24.28 17.46 -14.34
CA ASP A 156 24.70 18.55 -15.21
C ASP A 156 26.21 18.77 -15.09
N THR A 157 26.74 18.71 -13.87
CA THR A 157 28.19 18.77 -13.62
C THR A 157 28.92 17.55 -14.20
N ILE A 158 28.40 16.33 -14.00
CA ILE A 158 29.00 15.09 -14.54
C ILE A 158 28.99 15.11 -16.07
N MET A 159 27.87 15.47 -16.70
CA MET A 159 27.75 15.53 -18.15
C MET A 159 28.65 16.62 -18.74
N SER A 160 28.76 17.78 -18.08
CA SER A 160 29.71 18.83 -18.48
C SER A 160 31.17 18.40 -18.35
N PHE A 161 31.51 17.60 -17.32
CA PHE A 161 32.85 17.07 -17.09
C PHE A 161 33.23 16.00 -18.13
N ILE A 162 32.32 15.07 -18.42
CA ILE A 162 32.51 14.07 -19.49
C ILE A 162 32.73 14.76 -20.83
N ARG A 163 31.94 15.80 -21.15
CA ARG A 163 32.11 16.60 -22.38
C ARG A 163 33.48 17.29 -22.45
N ARG A 164 33.98 17.83 -21.33
CA ARG A 164 35.33 18.44 -21.26
C ARG A 164 36.46 17.41 -21.42
N LEU A 165 36.25 16.17 -20.99
CA LEU A 165 37.20 15.08 -21.22
C LEU A 165 37.18 14.57 -22.67
N ASP A 166 36.04 14.63 -23.35
CA ASP A 166 35.90 14.28 -24.77
C ASP A 166 36.43 15.38 -25.71
N ASN A 167 36.34 16.65 -25.32
CA ASN A 167 36.88 17.79 -26.07
C ASN A 167 37.87 18.62 -25.20
N PRO A 168 39.15 18.22 -25.14
CA PRO A 168 40.17 18.97 -24.39
C PRO A 168 40.66 20.26 -25.07
N ASP A 169 40.19 20.58 -26.29
CA ASP A 169 40.66 21.74 -27.06
C ASP A 169 39.51 22.72 -27.38
N PRO A 170 39.47 23.92 -26.77
CA PRO A 170 38.47 24.94 -27.11
C PRO A 170 38.87 25.78 -28.34
N GLY A 171 39.98 25.45 -29.02
CA GLY A 171 40.58 26.31 -30.05
C GLY A 171 40.12 26.12 -31.51
N HIS A 172 39.47 25.01 -31.88
CA HIS A 172 39.16 24.74 -33.28
C HIS A 172 37.86 23.95 -33.49
N SER A 173 36.70 24.61 -33.32
CA SER A 173 35.46 24.26 -34.03
C SER A 173 34.43 25.39 -33.84
N GLU A 174 34.80 26.61 -34.23
CA GLU A 174 33.80 27.51 -34.77
C GLU A 174 33.54 27.07 -36.22
N PHE A 175 32.27 27.02 -36.58
CA PHE A 175 31.69 26.69 -37.89
C PHE A 175 31.32 25.22 -38.15
N LEU A 176 30.00 25.01 -38.15
CA LEU A 176 29.22 23.93 -38.80
C LEU A 176 28.93 22.67 -37.97
N GLU A 177 28.02 22.77 -37.00
CA GLU A 177 26.90 21.81 -36.78
C GLU A 177 26.11 22.16 -35.50
N SER A 178 25.34 23.25 -35.53
CA SER A 178 24.52 23.69 -34.38
C SER A 178 23.03 23.36 -34.54
N GLY A 179 22.69 22.26 -35.23
CA GLY A 179 21.29 21.97 -35.61
C GLY A 179 20.70 20.63 -35.15
N ALA A 180 21.51 19.64 -34.76
CA ALA A 180 21.02 18.26 -34.61
C ALA A 180 21.20 17.64 -33.21
N ILE A 181 21.83 18.35 -32.26
CA ILE A 181 22.24 17.76 -30.98
C ILE A 181 21.18 17.94 -29.88
N ASP A 182 20.28 18.92 -29.97
CA ASP A 182 19.36 19.27 -28.88
C ASP A 182 18.14 18.33 -28.72
N ALA A 183 17.57 17.83 -29.83
CA ALA A 183 16.29 17.09 -29.77
C ALA A 183 16.41 15.67 -29.20
N GLY A 184 17.57 15.02 -29.36
CA GLY A 184 17.84 13.69 -28.79
C GLY A 184 18.32 13.70 -27.34
N GLN A 185 18.84 14.83 -26.86
CA GLN A 185 19.49 14.93 -25.55
C GLN A 185 18.52 15.26 -24.41
N HIS A 186 17.49 16.07 -24.65
CA HIS A 186 16.44 16.31 -23.65
C HIS A 186 15.71 15.01 -23.22
N GLY A 187 15.54 14.05 -24.14
CA GLY A 187 14.95 12.75 -23.82
C GLY A 187 15.86 11.80 -23.04
N LEU A 188 17.18 11.98 -23.07
CA LEU A 188 18.12 11.19 -22.26
C LEU A 188 18.16 11.72 -20.82
N ASP A 189 18.22 13.05 -20.64
CA ASP A 189 18.16 13.70 -19.33
C ASP A 189 16.87 13.36 -18.58
N GLU A 190 15.73 13.35 -19.27
CA GLU A 190 14.45 13.00 -18.66
C GLU A 190 14.39 11.51 -18.24
N LYS A 191 14.92 10.60 -19.06
CA LYS A 191 15.08 9.17 -18.69
C LYS A 191 16.12 8.96 -17.57
N MET A 192 17.05 9.92 -17.41
CA MET A 192 18.07 9.89 -16.37
C MET A 192 17.56 10.37 -15.00
N ARG A 193 16.39 11.01 -14.93
CA ARG A 193 15.80 11.50 -13.69
C ARG A 193 15.07 10.38 -12.94
N LEU A 194 15.31 10.33 -11.62
CA LEU A 194 14.59 9.47 -10.68
C LEU A 194 13.47 10.29 -10.04
N HIS A 195 12.24 9.82 -10.20
CA HIS A 195 11.08 10.40 -9.53
C HIS A 195 10.77 9.63 -8.25
N PRO A 196 10.57 10.33 -7.12
CA PRO A 196 10.17 9.68 -5.88
C PRO A 196 8.83 8.95 -6.07
N PRO A 197 8.64 7.78 -5.44
CA PRO A 197 7.37 7.09 -5.48
C PRO A 197 6.27 7.91 -4.80
N LEU A 198 5.03 7.68 -5.22
CA LEU A 198 3.86 8.31 -4.60
C LEU A 198 3.73 7.89 -3.13
N PRO A 199 3.25 8.78 -2.25
CA PRO A 199 2.98 8.46 -0.85
C PRO A 199 2.01 7.29 -0.70
N ALA A 200 2.25 6.44 0.31
CA ALA A 200 1.38 5.29 0.58
C ALA A 200 -0.06 5.74 0.87
N CYS A 201 -0.23 6.87 1.56
CA CYS A 201 -1.53 7.47 1.90
C CYS A 201 -2.35 7.92 0.68
N ASP A 202 -1.70 8.18 -0.46
CA ASP A 202 -2.41 8.58 -1.69
C ASP A 202 -2.94 7.35 -2.46
N LEU A 203 -2.35 6.18 -2.22
CA LEU A 203 -2.66 4.94 -2.93
C LEU A 203 -3.48 3.95 -2.07
N LEU A 204 -3.38 4.04 -0.75
CA LEU A 204 -4.12 3.21 0.20
C LEU A 204 -5.16 4.05 0.97
N PRO A 205 -6.36 3.52 1.24
CA PRO A 205 -7.42 4.28 1.90
C PRO A 205 -7.05 4.58 3.35
N THR A 206 -7.21 5.83 3.78
CA THR A 206 -7.06 6.16 5.21
C THR A 206 -8.29 5.70 5.98
N ILE A 207 -8.10 4.73 6.89
CA ILE A 207 -9.15 4.18 7.74
C ILE A 207 -8.99 4.77 9.14
N THR A 208 -10.09 5.13 9.80
CA THR A 208 -10.05 5.58 11.20
C THR A 208 -9.80 4.38 12.11
N PRO A 209 -8.92 4.49 13.13
CA PRO A 209 -8.77 3.42 14.12
C PRO A 209 -10.10 3.16 14.82
N LEU A 210 -10.40 1.89 15.06
CA LEU A 210 -11.64 1.53 15.75
C LEU A 210 -11.60 1.98 17.22
N PRO A 211 -12.74 2.42 17.77
CA PRO A 211 -12.81 2.78 19.19
C PRO A 211 -12.54 1.53 20.05
N PRO A 212 -11.88 1.67 21.22
CA PRO A 212 -11.71 0.58 22.16
C PRO A 212 -13.06 -0.04 22.54
N PHE A 213 -13.10 -1.37 22.59
CA PHE A 213 -14.34 -2.12 22.89
C PHE A 213 -15.03 -1.67 24.18
N GLU A 214 -14.26 -1.26 25.18
CA GLU A 214 -14.76 -0.77 26.47
C GLU A 214 -15.61 0.50 26.34
N GLN A 215 -15.28 1.37 25.37
CA GLN A 215 -15.98 2.64 25.15
C GLN A 215 -17.34 2.43 24.48
N ILE A 216 -17.43 1.46 23.57
CA ILE A 216 -18.63 1.19 22.78
C ILE A 216 -19.40 -0.04 23.23
N HIS A 217 -18.99 -0.71 24.31
CA HIS A 217 -19.52 -2.00 24.74
C HIS A 217 -21.06 -2.01 24.81
N SER A 218 -21.63 -1.04 25.52
CA SER A 218 -23.08 -0.97 25.74
C SER A 218 -23.85 -0.83 24.43
N ASP A 219 -23.45 0.14 23.60
CA ASP A 219 -24.11 0.44 22.33
C ASP A 219 -23.94 -0.72 21.33
N LEU A 220 -22.76 -1.34 21.31
CA LEU A 220 -22.49 -2.49 20.48
C LEU A 220 -23.34 -3.70 20.90
N MET A 221 -23.52 -3.94 22.21
CA MET A 221 -24.42 -5.00 22.69
C MET A 221 -25.87 -4.75 22.28
N HIS A 222 -26.32 -3.50 22.31
CA HIS A 222 -27.66 -3.13 21.85
C HIS A 222 -27.84 -3.47 20.37
N ILE A 223 -26.88 -3.06 19.52
CA ILE A 223 -26.86 -3.38 18.09
C ILE A 223 -26.89 -4.89 17.84
N ILE A 224 -26.06 -5.66 18.56
CA ILE A 224 -25.97 -7.11 18.41
C ILE A 224 -27.30 -7.78 18.82
N ASP A 225 -27.93 -7.30 19.89
CA ASP A 225 -29.20 -7.86 20.36
C ASP A 225 -30.37 -7.53 19.44
N GLU A 226 -30.40 -6.33 18.87
CA GLU A 226 -31.37 -5.97 17.83
C GLU A 226 -31.19 -6.85 16.60
N ALA A 227 -29.95 -7.00 16.11
CA ALA A 227 -29.64 -7.89 15.00
C ALA A 227 -30.05 -9.34 15.30
N TYR A 228 -29.88 -9.82 16.54
CA TYR A 228 -30.27 -11.17 16.91
C TYR A 228 -31.78 -11.43 16.76
N LYS A 229 -32.62 -10.42 17.00
CA LYS A 229 -34.09 -10.51 16.91
C LYS A 229 -34.59 -10.61 15.47
N ILE A 230 -33.79 -10.21 14.48
CA ILE A 230 -34.16 -10.27 13.06
C ILE A 230 -34.30 -11.74 12.63
N PRO A 231 -35.45 -12.14 12.03
CA PRO A 231 -35.63 -13.46 11.45
C PRO A 231 -34.60 -13.75 10.36
N ARG A 232 -33.88 -14.87 10.50
CA ARG A 232 -32.90 -15.34 9.51
C ARG A 232 -33.40 -16.61 8.82
N THR A 233 -33.23 -16.66 7.50
CA THR A 233 -33.47 -17.86 6.68
C THR A 233 -32.39 -18.93 6.85
N TRP A 234 -31.27 -18.60 7.51
CA TRP A 234 -30.10 -19.45 7.70
C TRP A 234 -29.69 -19.52 9.17
N ARG A 235 -28.90 -20.54 9.53
CA ARG A 235 -28.40 -20.73 10.91
C ARG A 235 -26.88 -20.67 10.91
N LEU A 236 -26.32 -19.84 11.79
CA LEU A 236 -24.87 -19.69 11.95
C LEU A 236 -24.12 -21.01 12.19
N ARG A 237 -24.76 -22.00 12.82
CA ARG A 237 -24.17 -23.33 13.02
C ARG A 237 -23.86 -24.03 11.69
N ASP A 238 -24.71 -23.86 10.70
CA ASP A 238 -24.64 -24.61 9.45
C ASP A 238 -23.57 -23.99 8.53
N GLU A 239 -23.39 -22.68 8.59
CA GLU A 239 -22.36 -21.93 7.85
C GLU A 239 -20.93 -22.18 8.35
N VAL A 240 -20.78 -22.60 9.62
CA VAL A 240 -19.48 -22.83 10.25
C VAL A 240 -19.01 -24.29 10.13
N ARG A 241 -19.91 -25.25 9.89
CA ARG A 241 -19.67 -26.69 10.10
C ARG A 241 -19.12 -27.49 8.91
N GLN A 242 -18.86 -26.91 7.74
CA GLN A 242 -18.44 -27.70 6.57
C GLN A 242 -17.17 -27.15 5.91
N LEU A 243 -16.02 -27.60 6.44
CA LEU A 243 -14.80 -27.92 5.69
C LEU A 243 -14.11 -29.06 6.45
N THR A 244 -14.62 -30.28 6.25
CA THR A 244 -13.85 -31.53 6.34
C THR A 244 -13.86 -32.13 4.96
#